data_AF-A0A959BLS1-F1
#
_entry.id   AF-A0A959BLS1-F1
#
_cell.length_a   1.000
_cell.length_b   1.000
_cell.length_c   1.000
_cell.angle_alpha   90.00
_cell.angle_beta   90.00
_cell.angle_gamma   90.00
#
_symmetry.space_group_name_H-M   'P 1'
#
loop_
_entity.id
_entity.type
_entity.pdbx_description
1 polymer ?
#
loop_
_entity_poly.entity_id
_entity_poly.type
_entity_poly.pdbx_seq_one_letter_code
_entity_poly.pdbx_strand_id
1 'polypeptide(L)'
;MKYLINSIAVFGIILATHATLGAQNVWKGGTPGQEQEWNNPKNWSQNRIPGITDMVLIPNTESRGGFYPVVNGEAGPIYYLEVQGGATLSVTQNGRLTIDGVGKYEDAILLIGTIVNHGEIQMSAEKGQTVAGHPESLLNEGKISGVSPRAKKY
;
A
#
# COMPACT_ATOMS: atom_id res chain seq x y z
N MET A 1 -44.79 -51.92 14.09
CA MET A 1 -43.56 -51.72 13.27
C MET A 1 -42.71 -50.68 13.96
N LYS A 2 -41.49 -51.06 14.35
CA LYS A 2 -40.49 -50.21 15.01
C LYS A 2 -39.79 -49.39 13.93
N TYR A 3 -39.86 -48.05 13.98
CA TYR A 3 -38.96 -47.22 13.18
C TYR A 3 -37.69 -46.97 13.99
N LEU A 4 -36.59 -47.48 13.43
CA LEU A 4 -35.25 -47.45 13.95
C LEU A 4 -34.42 -46.66 12.94
N ILE A 5 -33.57 -45.77 13.48
CA ILE A 5 -32.35 -45.16 12.91
C ILE A 5 -32.51 -44.12 11.77
N ASN A 6 -32.10 -42.88 12.03
CA ASN A 6 -30.84 -42.33 11.50
C ASN A 6 -30.63 -40.89 11.98
N SER A 7 -29.81 -40.75 13.02
CA SER A 7 -29.22 -39.49 13.44
C SER A 7 -28.26 -38.99 12.35
N ILE A 8 -28.73 -38.09 11.50
CA ILE A 8 -27.83 -37.32 10.63
C ILE A 8 -27.28 -36.18 11.47
N ALA A 9 -26.08 -36.37 12.03
CA ALA A 9 -25.28 -35.25 12.51
C ALA A 9 -24.81 -34.47 11.29
N VAL A 10 -25.52 -33.39 10.95
CA VAL A 10 -25.08 -32.43 9.94
C VAL A 10 -23.90 -31.67 10.53
N PHE A 11 -22.68 -32.09 10.20
CA PHE A 11 -21.48 -31.30 10.47
C PHE A 11 -21.46 -30.14 9.46
N GLY A 12 -21.95 -28.98 9.90
CA GLY A 12 -21.87 -27.75 9.12
C GLY A 12 -20.42 -27.33 8.97
N ILE A 13 -19.86 -27.47 7.76
CA ILE A 13 -18.64 -26.76 7.38
C ILE A 13 -19.05 -25.31 7.17
N ILE A 14 -18.86 -24.49 8.21
CA ILE A 14 -18.89 -23.03 8.05
C ILE A 14 -17.58 -22.66 7.35
N LEU A 15 -17.64 -22.52 6.02
CA LEU A 15 -16.59 -21.86 5.26
C LEU A 15 -16.66 -20.37 5.63
N ALA A 16 -15.90 -19.96 6.64
CA ALA A 16 -15.71 -18.54 6.91
C ALA A 16 -14.90 -17.95 5.75
N THR A 17 -15.60 -17.40 4.76
CA THR A 17 -14.98 -16.53 3.77
C THR A 17 -14.46 -15.32 4.52
N HIS A 18 -13.15 -15.26 4.72
CA HIS A 18 -12.51 -14.07 5.26
C HIS A 18 -12.66 -12.98 4.20
N ALA A 19 -13.67 -12.12 4.35
CA ALA A 19 -13.66 -10.85 3.68
C ALA A 19 -12.44 -10.09 4.22
N THR A 20 -11.38 -10.00 3.42
CA THR A 20 -10.27 -9.10 3.71
C THR A 20 -10.82 -7.68 3.57
N LEU A 21 -11.33 -7.13 4.67
CA LEU A 21 -11.61 -5.71 4.74
C LEU A 21 -10.29 -4.98 4.50
N GLY A 22 -10.24 -4.17 3.45
CA GLY A 22 -9.09 -3.31 3.19
C GLY A 22 -8.87 -2.39 4.37
N ALA A 23 -7.76 -2.57 5.08
CA ALA A 23 -7.43 -1.82 6.28
C ALA A 23 -6.44 -0.71 5.95
N GLN A 24 -6.53 0.40 6.68
CA GLN A 24 -5.47 1.39 6.65
C GLN A 24 -4.26 0.82 7.42
N ASN A 25 -3.12 0.70 6.74
CA ASN A 25 -1.87 0.27 7.32
C ASN A 25 -0.89 1.45 7.36
N VAL A 26 -0.53 1.86 8.57
CA VAL A 26 0.15 3.14 8.82
C VAL A 26 1.60 2.89 9.18
N TRP A 27 2.52 3.63 8.55
CA TRP A 27 3.92 3.63 8.93
C TRP A 27 4.10 4.24 10.32
N LYS A 28 4.80 3.54 11.22
CA LYS A 28 4.92 3.95 12.63
C LYS A 28 6.13 4.84 12.92
N GLY A 29 7.07 4.97 11.97
CA GLY A 29 8.37 5.61 12.21
C GLY A 29 9.50 4.63 12.53
N GLY A 30 9.37 3.37 12.10
CA GLY A 30 10.46 2.41 12.19
C GLY A 30 10.56 1.58 13.47
N THR A 31 11.45 0.59 13.42
CA THR A 31 11.87 -0.29 14.51
C THR A 31 13.38 -0.09 14.68
N PRO A 32 13.91 -0.01 15.92
CA PRO A 32 15.33 0.21 16.14
C PRO A 32 16.24 -0.73 15.33
N GLY A 33 17.19 -0.17 14.59
CA GLY A 33 18.13 -0.86 13.68
C GLY A 33 17.56 -1.23 12.30
N GLN A 34 16.27 -0.98 12.06
CA GLN A 34 15.56 -1.25 10.79
C GLN A 34 14.51 -0.16 10.55
N GLU A 35 14.81 1.09 10.91
CA GLU A 35 13.83 2.16 11.06
C GLU A 35 13.16 2.55 9.74
N GLN A 36 13.85 2.32 8.63
CA GLN A 36 13.42 2.72 7.29
C GLN A 36 12.94 1.52 6.44
N GLU A 37 13.08 0.29 6.93
CA GLU A 37 12.82 -0.92 6.14
C GLU A 37 11.33 -1.11 5.85
N TRP A 38 10.89 -0.85 4.61
CA TRP A 38 9.50 -1.08 4.17
C TRP A 38 9.04 -2.51 4.47
N ASN A 39 9.92 -3.48 4.21
CA ASN A 39 9.61 -4.91 4.34
C ASN A 39 9.73 -5.44 5.78
N ASN A 40 9.84 -4.57 6.78
CA ASN A 40 9.76 -4.97 8.18
C ASN A 40 8.31 -4.85 8.70
N PRO A 41 7.61 -5.97 8.99
CA PRO A 41 6.26 -5.96 9.56
C PRO A 41 6.10 -5.05 10.78
N LYS A 42 7.15 -4.96 11.62
CA LYS A 42 7.10 -4.19 12.86
C LYS A 42 7.07 -2.68 12.63
N ASN A 43 7.39 -2.20 11.42
CA ASN A 43 7.30 -0.77 11.08
C ASN A 43 5.86 -0.33 10.77
N TRP A 44 4.93 -1.27 10.65
CA TRP A 44 3.55 -1.03 10.25
C TRP A 44 2.56 -1.17 11.42
N SER A 45 1.46 -0.43 11.39
CA SER A 45 0.44 -0.43 12.45
C SER A 45 -0.28 -1.77 12.58
N GLN A 46 -0.44 -2.50 11.48
CA GLN A 46 -1.06 -3.83 11.46
C GLN A 46 -0.08 -4.98 11.77
N ASN A 47 1.18 -4.65 12.10
CA ASN A 47 2.25 -5.62 12.36
C ASN A 47 2.46 -6.64 11.22
N ARG A 48 2.21 -6.21 9.98
CA ARG A 48 2.41 -6.96 8.73
C ARG A 48 2.72 -5.98 7.59
N ILE A 49 3.43 -6.47 6.58
CA ILE A 49 3.68 -5.71 5.34
C ILE A 49 2.33 -5.43 4.66
N PRO A 50 2.09 -4.21 4.17
CA PRO A 50 0.91 -3.90 3.37
C PRO A 50 0.79 -4.81 2.13
N GLY A 51 -0.44 -5.17 1.77
CA GLY A 51 -0.77 -5.96 0.59
C GLY A 51 -1.86 -5.31 -0.26
N ILE A 52 -2.37 -6.04 -1.25
CA ILE A 52 -3.18 -5.51 -2.36
C ILE A 52 -4.52 -4.90 -1.93
N THR A 53 -4.97 -5.17 -0.70
CA THR A 53 -6.19 -4.60 -0.13
C THR A 53 -5.93 -3.43 0.82
N ASP A 54 -4.67 -3.11 1.14
CA ASP A 54 -4.34 -2.12 2.17
C ASP A 54 -4.13 -0.72 1.60
N MET A 55 -4.74 0.25 2.27
CA MET A 55 -4.42 1.66 2.09
C MET A 55 -3.21 1.99 2.93
N VAL A 56 -2.10 2.33 2.28
CA VAL A 56 -0.87 2.71 2.97
C VAL A 56 -0.90 4.19 3.30
N LEU A 57 -0.66 4.51 4.56
CA LEU A 57 -0.50 5.88 5.03
C LEU A 57 0.92 6.08 5.57
N ILE A 58 1.64 7.04 4.99
CA ILE A 58 2.93 7.52 5.50
C ILE A 58 2.71 8.89 6.16
N PRO A 59 2.57 8.95 7.49
CA PRO A 59 2.40 10.20 8.21
C PRO A 59 3.75 10.91 8.40
N ASN A 60 3.70 12.18 8.80
CA ASN A 60 4.87 12.88 9.32
C ASN A 60 5.32 12.23 10.64
N THR A 61 6.57 11.77 10.69
CA THR A 61 7.16 11.10 11.85
C THR A 61 8.26 11.92 12.52
N GLU A 62 8.38 13.22 12.25
CA GLU A 62 9.37 14.12 12.87
C GLU A 62 9.35 14.03 14.40
N SER A 63 8.16 14.01 15.01
CA SER A 63 7.99 13.85 16.47
C SER A 63 8.44 12.48 17.02
N ARG A 64 8.79 11.54 16.15
CA ARG A 64 9.20 10.15 16.45
C ARG A 64 10.58 9.82 15.86
N GLY A 65 11.37 10.84 15.52
CA GLY A 65 12.73 10.68 15.01
C GLY A 65 12.90 10.87 13.50
N GLY A 66 11.82 11.20 12.76
CA GLY A 66 11.91 11.52 11.33
C GLY A 66 12.29 10.33 10.45
N PHE A 67 12.01 9.10 10.90
CA PHE A 67 12.29 7.90 10.13
C PHE A 67 11.15 7.59 9.17
N TYR A 68 11.48 7.70 7.89
CA TYR A 68 10.58 7.50 6.76
C TYR A 68 10.89 6.20 6.04
N PRO A 69 9.90 5.58 5.39
CA PRO A 69 10.10 4.32 4.68
C PRO A 69 11.03 4.47 3.47
N VAL A 70 11.85 3.44 3.28
CA VAL A 70 12.71 3.21 2.12
C VAL A 70 12.35 1.86 1.51
N VAL A 71 12.04 1.87 0.22
CA VAL A 71 11.84 0.67 -0.60
C VAL A 71 13.17 0.33 -1.26
N ASN A 72 13.86 -0.69 -0.74
CA ASN A 72 15.14 -1.22 -1.24
C ASN A 72 15.04 -2.69 -1.65
N GLY A 73 14.05 -2.96 -2.49
CA GLY A 73 13.68 -4.27 -2.99
C GLY A 73 12.21 -4.25 -3.42
N GLU A 74 11.58 -5.41 -3.42
CA GLU A 74 10.16 -5.55 -3.75
C GLU A 74 9.27 -5.06 -2.61
N ALA A 75 8.45 -4.04 -2.88
CA ALA A 75 7.25 -3.74 -2.11
C ALA A 75 6.05 -4.31 -2.89
N GLY A 76 5.40 -5.32 -2.29
CA GLY A 76 4.26 -6.00 -2.89
C GLY A 76 3.12 -5.04 -3.27
N PRO A 77 2.20 -5.47 -4.15
CA PRO A 77 1.12 -4.60 -4.62
C PRO A 77 0.33 -4.10 -3.43
N ILE A 78 0.16 -2.78 -3.35
CA ILE A 78 -0.72 -2.12 -2.38
C ILE A 78 -1.94 -1.55 -3.09
N TYR A 79 -2.98 -1.26 -2.32
CA TYR A 79 -4.21 -0.74 -2.88
C TYR A 79 -4.10 0.74 -3.26
N TYR A 80 -3.54 1.53 -2.35
CA TYR A 80 -3.50 2.98 -2.41
C TYR A 80 -2.38 3.48 -1.52
N LEU A 81 -1.76 4.61 -1.90
CA LEU A 81 -0.72 5.26 -1.12
C LEU A 81 -1.09 6.71 -0.83
N GLU A 82 -1.03 7.08 0.45
CA GLU A 82 -1.03 8.46 0.90
C GLU A 82 0.30 8.78 1.57
N VAL A 83 0.96 9.84 1.09
CA VAL A 83 2.14 10.43 1.75
C VAL A 83 1.75 11.82 2.25
N GLN A 84 1.73 12.00 3.57
CA GLN A 84 1.27 13.25 4.18
C GLN A 84 2.35 14.34 4.17
N GLY A 85 1.93 15.59 4.35
CA GLY A 85 2.83 16.74 4.37
C GLY A 85 3.94 16.61 5.42
N GLY A 86 5.18 16.88 5.02
CA GLY A 86 6.38 16.70 5.84
C GLY A 86 6.89 15.26 5.92
N ALA A 87 6.18 14.28 5.35
CA ALA A 87 6.67 12.92 5.21
C ALA A 87 7.38 12.71 3.87
N THR A 88 8.30 11.74 3.86
CA THR A 88 8.98 11.28 2.63
C THR A 88 8.78 9.78 2.44
N LEU A 89 8.77 9.31 1.19
CA LEU A 89 8.95 7.91 0.83
C LEU A 89 10.04 7.84 -0.24
N SER A 90 11.05 7.01 -0.01
CA SER A 90 12.13 6.82 -0.99
C SER A 90 12.03 5.45 -1.64
N VAL A 91 12.05 5.40 -2.97
CA VAL A 91 12.22 4.18 -3.75
C VAL A 91 13.62 4.20 -4.33
N THR A 92 14.49 3.34 -3.80
CA THR A 92 15.89 3.26 -4.23
C THR A 92 16.01 2.65 -5.61
N GLN A 93 17.20 2.66 -6.22
CA GLN A 93 17.45 2.06 -7.53
C GLN A 93 17.09 0.58 -7.64
N ASN A 94 17.19 -0.17 -6.53
CA ASN A 94 16.79 -1.59 -6.46
C ASN A 94 15.34 -1.77 -5.98
N GLY A 95 14.66 -0.68 -5.66
CA GLY A 95 13.30 -0.65 -5.16
C GLY A 95 12.27 -0.75 -6.28
N ARG A 96 11.25 -1.57 -6.06
CA ARG A 96 10.03 -1.57 -6.86
C ARG A 96 8.81 -1.44 -5.96
N LEU A 97 8.01 -0.40 -6.20
CA LEU A 97 6.73 -0.18 -5.55
C LEU A 97 5.61 -0.41 -6.55
N THR A 98 4.73 -1.36 -6.25
CA THR A 98 3.54 -1.63 -7.07
C THR A 98 2.29 -1.14 -6.37
N ILE A 99 1.48 -0.36 -7.08
CA ILE A 99 0.17 0.11 -6.63
C ILE A 99 -0.87 -0.39 -7.62
N ASP A 100 -1.66 -1.38 -7.19
CA ASP A 100 -2.62 -2.08 -8.03
C ASP A 100 -4.02 -1.98 -7.43
N GLY A 101 -4.49 -0.73 -7.34
CA GLY A 101 -5.77 -0.40 -6.72
C GLY A 101 -6.95 -1.07 -7.41
N VAL A 102 -7.53 -2.09 -6.78
CA VAL A 102 -8.75 -2.73 -7.26
C VAL A 102 -9.99 -1.87 -6.96
N GLY A 103 -10.21 -0.79 -7.72
CA GLY A 103 -11.56 -0.30 -8.07
C GLY A 103 -12.39 0.54 -7.08
N LYS A 104 -11.81 1.40 -6.25
CA LYS A 104 -12.60 2.44 -5.52
C LYS A 104 -12.10 3.88 -5.68
N TYR A 105 -10.81 4.10 -5.96
CA TYR A 105 -10.25 5.44 -6.15
C TYR A 105 -9.82 5.67 -7.60
N GLU A 106 -9.98 6.90 -8.08
CA GLU A 106 -9.48 7.35 -9.39
C GLU A 106 -7.95 7.54 -9.36
N ASP A 107 -7.40 7.83 -8.18
CA ASP A 107 -5.96 8.03 -7.96
C ASP A 107 -5.31 6.83 -7.26
N ALA A 108 -4.09 6.48 -7.67
CA ALA A 108 -3.27 5.48 -7.00
C ALA A 108 -2.51 6.08 -5.81
N ILE A 109 -2.11 7.35 -5.94
CA ILE A 109 -1.31 8.06 -4.95
C ILE A 109 -1.96 9.40 -4.66
N LEU A 110 -2.12 9.72 -3.37
CA LEU A 110 -2.29 11.09 -2.89
C LEU A 110 -0.97 11.57 -2.27
N LEU A 111 -0.34 12.53 -2.94
CA LEU A 111 0.97 13.04 -2.59
C LEU A 111 0.87 14.45 -2.03
N ILE A 112 0.90 14.54 -0.70
CA ILE A 112 0.98 15.81 0.04
C ILE A 112 2.41 16.05 0.55
N GLY A 113 3.10 14.98 0.92
CA GLY A 113 4.53 14.95 1.22
C GLY A 113 5.38 14.77 -0.04
N THR A 114 6.52 14.09 0.11
CA THR A 114 7.49 13.88 -0.98
C THR A 114 7.67 12.40 -1.31
N ILE A 115 7.75 12.07 -2.59
CA ILE A 115 8.27 10.77 -3.06
C ILE A 115 9.56 11.04 -3.82
N VAL A 116 10.63 10.34 -3.43
CA VAL A 116 11.90 10.32 -4.17
C VAL A 116 12.02 8.97 -4.85
N ASN A 117 11.92 8.94 -6.18
CA ASN A 117 12.00 7.70 -6.95
C ASN A 117 13.29 7.64 -7.76
N HIS A 118 14.17 6.70 -7.41
CA HIS A 118 15.33 6.29 -8.22
C HIS A 118 15.16 4.86 -8.78
N GLY A 119 14.08 4.16 -8.41
CA GLY A 119 13.78 2.78 -8.82
C GLY A 119 12.58 2.71 -9.75
N GLU A 120 11.64 1.82 -9.44
CA GLU A 120 10.41 1.64 -10.22
C GLU A 120 9.16 1.86 -9.37
N ILE A 121 8.27 2.74 -9.85
CA ILE A 121 6.90 2.85 -9.38
C ILE A 121 5.98 2.34 -10.50
N GLN A 122 5.26 1.26 -10.22
CA GLN A 122 4.31 0.67 -11.15
C GLN A 122 2.89 0.89 -10.65
N MET A 123 2.05 1.51 -11.48
CA MET A 123 0.62 1.66 -11.24
C MET A 123 -0.18 0.79 -12.22
N SER A 124 -1.45 0.53 -11.91
CA SER A 124 -2.31 -0.28 -12.77
C SER A 124 -2.78 0.52 -13.99
N ALA A 125 -2.25 0.17 -15.17
CA ALA A 125 -2.56 0.84 -16.43
C ALA A 125 -4.03 0.67 -16.85
N GLU A 126 -4.68 -0.42 -16.45
CA GLU A 126 -6.04 -0.79 -16.87
C GLU A 126 -7.10 0.21 -16.41
N LYS A 127 -6.82 1.00 -15.36
CA LYS A 127 -7.77 1.97 -14.78
C LYS A 127 -7.35 3.42 -14.94
N GLY A 128 -6.21 3.66 -15.58
CA GLY A 128 -5.69 5.00 -15.80
C GLY A 128 -5.48 5.80 -14.52
N GLN A 129 -4.87 5.16 -13.53
CA GLN A 129 -4.60 5.76 -12.23
C GLN A 129 -3.64 6.95 -12.38
N THR A 130 -3.84 7.95 -11.51
CA THR A 130 -2.98 9.15 -11.47
C THR A 130 -2.35 9.35 -10.09
N VAL A 131 -1.38 10.25 -10.04
CA VAL A 131 -0.85 10.83 -8.80
C VAL A 131 -1.57 12.15 -8.58
N ALA A 132 -2.37 12.24 -7.52
CA ALA A 132 -3.01 13.47 -7.08
C ALA A 132 -2.17 14.19 -6.01
N GLY A 133 -2.46 15.47 -5.79
CA GLY A 133 -1.78 16.30 -4.79
C GLY A 133 -0.77 17.26 -5.42
N HIS A 134 0.42 17.35 -4.83
CA HIS A 134 1.52 18.24 -5.21
C HIS A 134 2.47 17.53 -6.18
N PRO A 135 2.28 17.63 -7.52
CA PRO A 135 3.09 16.90 -8.48
C PRO A 135 4.57 17.28 -8.44
N GLU A 136 4.91 18.51 -8.01
CA GLU A 136 6.29 18.96 -7.78
C GLU A 136 7.01 18.19 -6.68
N SER A 137 6.27 17.50 -5.81
CA SER A 137 6.81 16.70 -4.71
C SER A 137 7.09 15.24 -5.12
N LEU A 138 6.84 14.88 -6.39
CA LEU A 138 7.29 13.63 -6.97
C LEU A 138 8.63 13.85 -7.68
N LEU A 139 9.72 13.60 -6.95
CA LEU A 139 11.08 13.72 -7.47
C LEU A 139 11.46 12.41 -8.15
N ASN A 140 11.28 12.35 -9.46
CA ASN A 140 11.47 11.13 -10.23
C ASN A 140 12.74 11.15 -11.09
N GLU A 141 13.70 10.32 -10.72
CA GLU A 141 14.88 9.95 -11.52
C GLU A 141 14.85 8.47 -11.97
N GLY A 142 13.87 7.71 -11.48
CA GLY A 142 13.60 6.32 -11.85
C GLY A 142 12.52 6.18 -12.93
N LYS A 143 11.96 4.97 -13.01
CA LYS A 143 10.89 4.60 -13.93
C LYS A 143 9.53 4.72 -13.24
N ILE A 144 8.56 5.31 -13.95
CA ILE A 144 7.14 5.26 -13.60
C ILE A 144 6.39 4.62 -14.76
N SER A 145 5.53 3.64 -14.47
CA SER A 145 4.74 2.95 -15.48
C SER A 145 3.26 2.79 -15.07
N GLY A 146 2.41 2.59 -16.07
CA GLY A 146 0.97 2.35 -15.87
C GLY A 146 0.15 3.55 -15.40
N VAL A 147 0.66 4.77 -15.61
CA VAL A 147 -0.10 6.01 -15.46
C VAL A 147 -0.93 6.26 -16.71
N SER A 148 -2.21 6.64 -16.58
CA SER A 148 -2.92 7.20 -17.74
C SER A 148 -2.52 8.66 -17.94
N PRO A 149 -2.38 9.11 -19.20
CA PRO A 149 -2.32 10.53 -19.50
C PRO A 149 -3.66 11.16 -19.09
N ARG A 150 -3.70 11.89 -17.97
CA ARG A 150 -4.86 12.76 -17.70
C ARG A 150 -4.88 13.81 -18.81
N ALA A 151 -5.85 13.69 -19.73
CA ALA A 151 -6.17 14.77 -20.63
C ALA A 151 -6.46 16.00 -19.76
N LYS A 152 -5.56 16.99 -19.77
CA LYS A 152 -5.79 18.28 -19.15
C LYS A 152 -7.01 18.90 -19.84
N LYS A 153 -8.20 18.75 -19.25
CA LYS A 153 -9.31 19.66 -19.53
C LYS A 153 -9.06 20.90 -18.68
N TYR A 154 -8.52 21.91 -19.35
CA TYR A 154 -8.59 23.30 -18.94
C TYR A 154 -10.05 23.74 -18.82
#